data_AF-A0A836RFA5-F1
#
_entry.id   AF-A0A836RFA5-F1
#
_cell.length_a   1.000
_cell.length_b   1.000
_cell.length_c   1.000
_cell.angle_alpha   90.00
_cell.angle_beta   90.00
_cell.angle_gamma   90.00
#
_symmetry.space_group_name_H-M   'P 1'
#
loop_
_entity.id
_entity.type
_entity.pdbx_description
1 polymer ?
#
loop_
_entity_poly.entity_id
_entity_poly.type
_entity_poly.pdbx_seq_one_letter_code
_entity_poly.pdbx_strand_id
1 'polypeptide(L)' 'MRIKGYPKNSDIRKAIYKAFREGLVWKPEELYEAVLKELEGMGMKTRYVTEKRVWRTYEMMVQKKWIPDWLNVLKLKR' A
#
# COMPACT_ATOMS: atom_id res chain seq x y z
N MET A 1 -15.57 -16.76 6.22
CA MET A 1 -14.47 -17.50 5.55
C MET A 1 -13.46 -16.52 4.97
N ARG A 2 -12.15 -16.77 5.14
CA ARG A 2 -11.10 -15.95 4.50
C ARG A 2 -10.79 -16.51 3.11
N ILE A 3 -10.82 -15.66 2.08
CA ILE A 3 -10.46 -16.07 0.72
C ILE A 3 -8.98 -16.49 0.72
N LYS A 4 -8.70 -17.73 0.28
CA LYS A 4 -7.33 -18.23 0.15
C LYS A 4 -6.56 -17.35 -0.83
N GLY A 5 -5.40 -16.86 -0.42
CA GLY A 5 -4.55 -15.95 -1.21
C GLY A 5 -4.94 -14.48 -1.14
N TYR A 6 -5.98 -14.11 -0.37
CA TYR A 6 -6.31 -12.69 -0.17
C TYR A 6 -5.29 -12.02 0.76
N PRO A 7 -4.74 -10.86 0.36
CA PRO A 7 -3.69 -10.19 1.12
C PRO A 7 -4.18 -9.73 2.49
N LYS A 8 -3.38 -10.01 3.51
CA LYS A 8 -3.50 -9.42 4.85
C LYS A 8 -2.95 -7.99 4.83
N ASN A 9 -3.21 -7.24 5.89
CA ASN A 9 -2.64 -5.90 6.04
C ASN A 9 -1.10 -5.93 6.10
N SER A 10 -0.49 -7.03 6.60
CA SER A 10 0.97 -7.22 6.52
C SER A 10 1.49 -7.24 5.08
N ASP A 11 0.72 -7.84 4.17
CA ASP A 11 1.11 -8.03 2.78
C ASP A 11 0.98 -6.72 2.02
N ILE A 12 -0.13 -5.99 2.24
CA ILE A 12 -0.31 -4.63 1.69
C ILE A 12 0.79 -3.70 2.17
N ARG A 13 1.18 -3.74 3.46
CA ARG A 13 2.29 -2.93 3.98
C ARG A 13 3.62 -3.24 3.27
N LYS A 14 3.91 -4.52 3.06
CA LYS A 14 5.12 -4.95 2.33
C LYS A 14 5.09 -4.46 0.88
N ALA A 15 3.95 -4.61 0.20
CA ALA A 15 3.76 -4.14 -1.17
C ALA A 15 3.93 -2.61 -1.27
N ILE A 16 3.33 -1.83 -0.37
CA ILE A 16 3.53 -0.37 -0.29
C ILE A 16 5.03 -0.06 -0.16
N TYR A 17 5.70 -0.65 0.83
CA TYR A 17 7.12 -0.38 1.06
C TYR A 17 7.99 -0.73 -0.16
N LYS A 18 7.71 -1.85 -0.83
CA LYS A 18 8.45 -2.30 -2.00
C LYS A 18 8.20 -1.40 -3.21
N ALA A 19 6.95 -1.01 -3.46
CA ALA A 19 6.58 -0.09 -4.53
C ALA A 19 7.33 1.26 -4.42
N PHE A 20 7.45 1.82 -3.22
CA PHE A 20 8.23 3.03 -2.99
C PHE A 20 9.74 2.81 -3.13
N ARG A 21 10.27 1.69 -2.60
CA ARG A 21 11.70 1.37 -2.68
C ARG A 21 12.17 1.17 -4.12
N GLU A 22 11.31 0.64 -4.98
CA GLU A 22 11.58 0.44 -6.40
C GLU A 22 11.28 1.69 -7.24
N GLY A 23 10.84 2.80 -6.61
CA GLY A 23 10.54 4.05 -7.31
C GLY A 23 9.35 3.92 -8.27
N LEU A 24 8.38 3.07 -7.95
CA LEU A 24 7.19 2.84 -8.75
C LEU A 24 6.03 3.78 -8.40
N VAL A 25 6.15 4.55 -7.32
CA VAL A 25 5.12 5.49 -6.85
C VAL A 25 5.76 6.85 -6.59
N TRP A 26 5.39 7.83 -7.41
CA TRP A 26 5.80 9.23 -7.24
C TRP A 26 4.60 10.14 -6.96
N LYS A 27 3.41 9.73 -7.42
CA LYS A 27 2.16 10.47 -7.24
C LYS A 27 1.14 9.66 -6.43
N PRO A 28 0.24 10.34 -5.70
CA PRO A 28 -0.86 9.70 -4.97
C PRO A 28 -1.70 8.72 -5.81
N GLU A 29 -2.02 9.12 -7.04
CA GLU A 29 -2.88 8.36 -7.97
C GLU A 29 -2.26 7.01 -8.36
N GLU A 30 -0.92 6.91 -8.36
CA GLU A 30 -0.18 5.70 -8.77
C GLU A 30 -0.11 4.65 -7.65
N LEU A 31 -0.36 5.06 -6.40
CA LEU A 31 -0.18 4.20 -5.23
C LEU A 31 -0.97 2.90 -5.34
N TYR A 32 -2.24 3.00 -5.73
CA TYR A 32 -3.13 1.85 -5.80
C TYR A 32 -2.65 0.84 -6.84
N GLU A 33 -2.39 1.29 -8.07
CA GLU A 33 -1.96 0.43 -9.17
C GLU A 33 -0.62 -0.23 -8.90
N ALA A 34 0.35 0.52 -8.36
CA ALA A 34 1.67 -0.03 -8.03
C ALA A 34 1.57 -1.11 -6.93
N VAL A 35 0.75 -0.88 -5.90
CA VAL A 35 0.54 -1.86 -4.83
C VAL A 35 -0.17 -3.12 -5.36
N LEU A 36 -1.11 -2.98 -6.30
CA LEU A 36 -1.74 -4.15 -6.93
C LEU A 36 -0.73 -4.97 -7.72
N LYS A 37 0.10 -4.34 -8.56
CA LYS A 37 1.15 -5.01 -9.33
C LYS A 37 2.12 -5.78 -8.42
N GLU A 38 2.52 -5.16 -7.31
CA GLU A 38 3.38 -5.81 -6.32
C GLU A 38 2.71 -7.03 -5.67
N LEU A 39 1.43 -6.92 -5.30
CA LEU A 39 0.68 -8.04 -4.71
C LEU A 39 0.45 -9.18 -5.70
N GLU A 40 0.20 -8.87 -6.97
CA GLU A 40 0.07 -9.85 -8.05
C GLU A 40 1.40 -10.55 -8.34
N GLY A 41 2.51 -9.80 -8.36
CA GLY A 41 3.86 -10.36 -8.44
C GLY A 41 4.20 -11.32 -7.28
N MET A 42 3.60 -11.10 -6.11
CA MET A 42 3.68 -12.02 -4.96
C MET A 42 2.70 -13.21 -5.04
N GLY A 43 1.95 -13.36 -6.13
CA GLY A 43 0.96 -14.43 -6.34
C GLY A 43 -0.32 -14.28 -5.51
N MET A 44 -0.65 -13.07 -5.05
CA MET A 44 -1.84 -12.82 -4.22
C MET A 44 -3.08 -12.48 -5.04
N LYS A 45 -4.26 -12.75 -4.48
CA LYS A 45 -5.54 -12.41 -5.11
C LYS A 45 -5.92 -10.97 -4.80
N THR A 46 -5.73 -10.10 -5.78
CA THR A 46 -5.98 -8.65 -5.72
C THR A 46 -7.41 -8.23 -6.07
N ARG A 47 -8.22 -9.11 -6.69
CA ARG A 47 -9.59 -8.81 -7.17
C ARG A 47 -10.51 -8.09 -6.18
N TYR A 48 -10.33 -8.31 -4.88
CA TYR A 48 -11.14 -7.71 -3.82
C TYR A 48 -10.35 -6.71 -2.95
N VAL A 49 -9.16 -6.32 -3.36
CA VAL A 49 -8.39 -5.25 -2.73
C VAL A 49 -8.95 -3.95 -3.27
N THR A 50 -9.42 -3.09 -2.38
CA THR A 50 -9.95 -1.78 -2.76
C THR A 50 -8.91 -0.71 -2.52
N GLU A 51 -8.98 0.35 -3.32
CA GLU A 51 -8.14 1.55 -3.17
C GLU A 51 -8.22 2.10 -1.75
N LYS A 52 -9.43 2.22 -1.19
CA LYS A 52 -9.65 2.66 0.20
C LYS A 52 -8.86 1.84 1.22
N ARG A 53 -8.70 0.53 1.01
CA ARG A 53 -7.95 -0.35 1.92
C ARG A 53 -6.44 -0.08 1.83
N VAL A 54 -5.93 0.16 0.62
CA VAL A 54 -4.52 0.51 0.41
C VAL A 54 -4.21 1.84 1.08
N TRP A 55 -5.02 2.87 0.84
CA TRP A 55 -4.87 4.19 1.45
C TRP A 55 -4.93 4.16 2.97
N ARG A 56 -5.92 3.47 3.56
CA ARG A 56 -6.00 3.32 5.01
C ARG A 56 -4.78 2.61 5.59
N THR A 57 -4.18 1.70 4.83
CA THR A 57 -2.95 1.02 5.24
C THR A 57 -1.76 1.96 5.16
N TYR A 58 -1.61 2.72 4.07
CA TYR A 58 -0.58 3.76 3.93
C TYR A 58 -0.67 4.79 5.05
N GLU A 59 -1.85 5.37 5.27
CA GLU A 59 -2.09 6.35 6.32
C GLU A 59 -1.68 5.83 7.70
N MET A 60 -2.11 4.61 8.04
CA MET A 60 -1.70 3.96 9.28
C MET A 60 -0.18 3.80 9.38
N MET A 61 0.51 3.45 8.29
CA MET A 61 1.98 3.33 8.29
C MET A 61 2.66 4.67 8.57
N VAL A 62 2.16 5.75 7.98
CA VAL A 62 2.68 7.11 8.20
C VAL A 62 2.40 7.57 9.63
N GLN A 63 1.16 7.43 10.11
CA GLN A 63 0.76 7.82 11.48
C GLN A 63 1.58 7.08 12.55
N LYS A 64 1.90 5.80 12.30
CA LYS A 64 2.76 5.00 13.18
C LYS A 64 4.26 5.27 13.01
N LYS A 65 4.65 6.23 12.16
CA LYS A 65 6.04 6.58 11.83
C LYS A 65 6.86 5.41 11.27
N TRP A 66 6.20 4.43 10.64
CA TRP A 66 6.89 3.30 9.99
C TRP A 66 7.49 3.70 8.65
N ILE A 67 6.83 4.63 7.96
CA ILE A 67 7.35 5.31 6.77
C ILE A 67 7.11 6.81 6.92
N PRO A 68 7.92 7.67 6.30
CA PRO A 68 7.58 9.07 6.10
C PRO A 68 6.32 9.21 5.24
N ASP A 69 5.70 10.39 5.29
CA ASP A 69 4.65 10.74 4.32
C ASP A 69 5.30 11.02 2.94
N TRP A 70 5.68 9.95 2.24
CA TRP A 70 6.35 10.03 0.93
C TRP A 70 5.50 10.73 -0.13
N LEU A 71 4.18 10.66 -0.02
CA LEU A 71 3.24 11.31 -0.92
C LEU A 71 2.85 12.72 -0.48
N ASN A 72 3.26 13.14 0.72
CA ASN A 72 2.97 14.45 1.31
C ASN A 72 1.47 14.81 1.31
N VAL A 73 0.58 13.82 1.50
CA VAL A 73 -0.88 13.99 1.42
C VAL A 73 -1.55 14.14 2.79
N LEU A 74 -0.89 13.72 3.88
CA LEU A 74 -1.50 13.69 5.21
C LEU A 74 -1.28 14.97 6.01
N LYS A 75 -0.42 15.89 5.51
CA LYS A 75 -0.11 17.19 6.14
C LYS A 75 0.06 17.08 7.66
N LEU A 76 0.75 16.03 8.12
CA LEU A 76 0.97 15.83 9.56
C LEU A 76 1.72 17.05 10.09
N LYS A 77 1.09 17.79 11.02
CA LYS A 77 1.78 18.86 11.75
C LYS A 77 2.95 18.21 12.49
N ARG A 78 4.16 18.57 12.08
CA ARG A 78 5.39 18.21 12.76
C ARG A 78 5.49 18.92 14.10
#